data_AF-A0A1A7BFW2-F1
#
_entry.id   AF-A0A1A7BFW2-F1
#
_cell.length_a   1.000
_cell.length_b   1.000
_cell.length_c   1.000
_cell.angle_alpha   90.00
_cell.angle_beta   90.00
_cell.angle_gamma   90.00
#
_symmetry.space_group_name_H-M   'P 1'
#
loop_
_entity.id
_entity.type
_entity.pdbx_description
1 polymer ?
#
loop_
_entity_poly.entity_id
_entity_poly.type
_entity_poly.pdbx_seq_one_letter_code
_entity_poly.pdbx_strand_id
1 'polypeptide(L)' 'MPDRKELISLRLSSEEKAILSELADADMRPLSAYIRVLLMEAVPEERKRLKIQPKAS' A
#
# COMPACT_ATOMS: atom_id res chain seq x y z
N MET A 1 10.25 -13.13 17.93
CA MET A 1 8.89 -13.37 17.39
C MET A 1 9.05 -13.62 15.90
N PRO A 2 8.59 -14.74 15.31
CA PRO A 2 8.64 -14.88 13.85
C PRO A 2 7.65 -13.90 13.23
N ASP A 3 8.12 -13.13 12.23
CA ASP A 3 7.32 -12.20 11.42
C ASP A 3 6.01 -12.86 10.94
N ARG A 4 4.88 -12.53 11.58
CA ARG A 4 3.57 -12.73 10.95
C ARG A 4 3.50 -11.77 9.78
N LYS A 5 3.95 -12.22 8.60
CA LYS A 5 3.66 -11.52 7.34
C LYS A 5 2.16 -11.56 7.13
N GLU A 6 1.46 -10.51 7.54
CA GLU A 6 0.04 -10.35 7.24
C GLU A 6 -0.14 -10.19 5.73
N LEU A 7 -0.94 -11.07 5.15
CA LEU A 7 -1.30 -11.02 3.75
C LEU A 7 -2.45 -10.02 3.58
N ILE A 8 -2.22 -9.00 2.76
CA ILE A 8 -3.26 -8.03 2.39
C ILE A 8 -3.82 -8.46 1.04
N SER A 9 -5.13 -8.72 0.99
CA SER A 9 -5.85 -8.96 -0.25
C SER A 9 -6.55 -7.69 -0.68
N LEU A 10 -6.23 -7.18 -1.87
CA LEU A 10 -6.86 -6.02 -2.47
C LEU A 10 -7.72 -6.48 -3.64
N ARG A 11 -8.96 -5.98 -3.70
CA ARG A 11 -9.80 -6.14 -4.89
C ARG A 11 -9.49 -4.96 -5.82
N LEU A 12 -8.73 -5.25 -6.87
CA LEU A 12 -8.42 -4.29 -7.93
C LEU A 12 -9.21 -4.70 -9.17
N SER A 13 -9.77 -3.72 -9.86
CA SER A 13 -10.24 -3.90 -11.24
C SER A 13 -9.07 -4.24 -12.17
N SER A 14 -9.38 -4.75 -13.35
CA SER A 14 -8.37 -5.06 -14.36
C SER A 14 -7.56 -3.83 -14.78
N GLU A 15 -8.22 -2.67 -14.85
CA GLU A 15 -7.59 -1.39 -15.18
C GLU A 15 -6.64 -0.92 -14.07
N GLU A 16 -7.10 -0.90 -12.82
CA GLU A 16 -6.25 -0.51 -11.68
C GLU A 16 -5.03 -1.42 -11.55
N LYS A 17 -5.20 -2.72 -11.79
CA LYS A 17 -4.08 -3.68 -11.77
C LYS A 17 -3.08 -3.41 -12.89
N ALA A 18 -3.54 -3.07 -14.09
CA ALA A 18 -2.66 -2.76 -15.22
C ALA A 18 -1.82 -1.52 -14.93
N ILE A 19 -2.47 -0.43 -14.49
CA ILE A 19 -1.80 0.83 -14.12
C ILE A 19 -0.75 0.59 -13.04
N LEU A 20 -1.11 -0.10 -11.96
CA LEU A 20 -0.17 -0.38 -10.87
C LEU A 20 0.99 -1.28 -11.31
N SER A 21 0.77 -2.19 -12.26
CA SER A 21 1.83 -3.05 -12.80
C SER A 21 2.82 -2.24 -13.65
N GLU A 22 2.34 -1.37 -14.54
CA GLU A 22 3.19 -0.50 -15.35
C GLU A 22 4.04 0.44 -14.49
N LEU A 23 3.45 1.01 -13.45
CA LEU A 23 4.17 1.87 -12.50
C LEU A 23 5.22 1.10 -11.69
N ALA A 24 4.90 -0.12 -11.25
CA ALA A 24 5.84 -0.96 -10.53
C ALA A 24 7.03 -1.38 -11.41
N ASP A 25 6.77 -1.71 -12.68
CA ASP A 25 7.79 -2.05 -13.66
C ASP A 25 8.71 -0.85 -13.95
N ALA A 26 8.14 0.35 -14.07
CA ALA A 26 8.90 1.59 -14.26
C ALA A 26 9.81 1.91 -13.05
N ASP A 27 9.40 1.56 -11.82
CA ASP A 27 10.19 1.71 -10.60
C ASP A 27 11.13 0.50 -10.36
N MET A 28 11.19 -0.45 -11.29
CA MET A 28 11.98 -1.69 -11.19
C MET A 28 11.70 -2.49 -9.91
N ARG A 29 10.44 -2.50 -9.44
CA ARG A 29 10.02 -3.19 -8.22
C ARG A 29 8.94 -4.22 -8.50
N PRO A 30 8.91 -5.34 -7.74
CA PRO A 30 7.76 -6.22 -7.74
C PRO A 30 6.49 -5.45 -7.35
N LEU A 31 5.38 -5.70 -8.05
CA LEU A 31 4.08 -5.06 -7.80
C LEU A 31 3.66 -5.05 -6.32
N SER A 32 3.87 -6.15 -5.60
CA SER A 32 3.56 -6.24 -4.17
C SER A 32 4.42 -5.35 -3.29
N ALA A 33 5.69 -5.16 -3.64
CA ALA A 33 6.60 -4.25 -2.95
C ALA A 33 6.23 -2.79 -3.24
N TYR A 34 5.92 -2.49 -4.50
CA TYR A 34 5.46 -1.16 -4.92
C TYR A 34 4.17 -0.75 -4.20
N ILE A 35 3.14 -1.61 -4.21
CA ILE A 35 1.88 -1.39 -3.48
C ILE A 35 2.13 -1.19 -1.98
N ARG A 36 3.05 -1.96 -1.38
CA ARG A 36 3.38 -1.81 0.04
C ARG A 36 3.95 -0.42 0.34
N VAL A 37 4.84 0.10 -0.51
CA VAL A 37 5.40 1.45 -0.36
C VAL A 37 4.30 2.49 -0.46
N LEU A 38 3.44 2.40 -1.48
CA LEU A 38 2.30 3.32 -1.63
C LEU A 38 1.38 3.32 -0.41
N LEU A 39 1.05 2.15 0.14
CA LEU A 39 0.24 2.05 1.35
C LEU A 39 0.95 2.68 2.56
N MET A 40 2.27 2.52 2.68
CA MET A 40 3.06 3.13 3.76
C MET A 40 3.13 4.65 3.65
N GLU A 41 3.14 5.21 2.44
CA GLU A 41 3.17 6.66 2.20
C GLU A 41 1.77 7.29 2.33
N ALA A 42 0.73 6.60 1.83
CA ALA A 42 -0.64 7.09 1.86
C ALA A 42 -1.24 7.09 3.27
N VAL A 43 -0.94 6.09 4.11
CA VAL A 43 -1.55 5.99 5.45
C VAL A 43 -1.24 7.20 6.35
N PRO A 44 0.01 7.70 6.46
CA PRO A 44 0.30 8.93 7.20
C PRO A 44 -0.39 10.17 6.65
N GLU A 45 -0.39 10.35 5.33
CA GLU A 45 -1.05 11.47 4.64
C GLU A 45 -2.57 11.46 4.89
N GLU A 46 -3.20 10.29 4.70
CA GLU A 46 -4.64 10.14 4.87
C GLU A 46 -5.06 10.25 6.35
N ARG A 47 -4.23 9.77 7.28
CA ARG A 47 -4.44 9.98 8.73
C ARG A 47 -4.43 11.46 9.11
N LYS A 48 -3.52 12.26 8.53
CA LYS A 48 -3.48 13.73 8.73
C LYS A 48 -4.75 14.38 8.19
N ARG A 49 -5.15 14.05 6.96
CA ARG A 49 -6.37 14.59 6.32
C ARG A 49 -7.63 14.26 7.11
N LEU A 50 -7.73 13.02 7.59
CA LEU A 50 -8.88 12.53 8.34
C LEU A 50 -8.87 12.93 9.82
N LYS A 51 -7.87 13.70 10.29
CA LYS A 51 -7.67 14.08 11.71
C LYS A 51 -7.76 12.88 12.65
N ILE A 52 -7.29 11.71 12.21
CA ILE A 52 -7.32 10.49 13.01
C ILE A 52 -6.21 10.63 14.05
N GLN A 53 -6.59 11.05 15.25
CA GLN A 53 -5.68 11.01 16.39
C GLN A 53 -5.27 9.56 16.63
N PRO A 54 -3.97 9.26 16.78
CA PRO A 54 -3.58 7.95 17.25
C PRO A 54 -4.20 7.76 18.63
N LYS A 55 -5.19 6.87 18.74
CA LYS A 55 -5.53 6.27 20.03
C LYS A 55 -4.34 5.38 20.40
N ALA A 56 -3.29 5.99 20.95
CA ALA A 56 -2.28 5.27 21.70
C ALA A 56 -2.99 4.71 22.94
N SER A 57 -3.17 3.40 22.97
CA SER A 57 -3.44 2.67 24.21
C SER A 57 -2.13 2.48 24.97
#